data_AF-A0A4S4A3D8-F1
#
_entry.id   AF-A0A4S4A3D8-F1
#
_cell.length_a   1.000
_cell.length_b   1.000
_cell.length_c   1.000
_cell.angle_alpha   90.00
_cell.angle_beta   90.00
_cell.angle_gamma   90.00
#
_symmetry.space_group_name_H-M   'P 1'
#
loop_
_entity.id
_entity.type
_entity.pdbx_description
1 polymer ?
#
loop_
_entity_poly.entity_id
_entity_poly.type
_entity_poly.pdbx_seq_one_letter_code
_entity_poly.pdbx_strand_id
1 'polypeptide(L)'
;MKHETKYIFRVITINLIIAILIMLILIDFDFTSLLEFFIDFSLNFLIGITGLYATGYVIGQNLYKFKRNKYTVAHGILSIFGVLFLGTLLGATVGFIQEGLPNGNEYCLKDELFDYFAKPLFLIFLFGFFPTLISGILLGIRLRKDL
;
A
#
# COMPACT_ATOMS: atom_id res chain seq x y z
N MET A 1 -18.43 8.90 -7.23
CA MET A 1 -17.34 8.61 -6.27
C MET A 1 -17.19 9.78 -5.31
N LYS A 2 -17.17 9.51 -4.00
CA LYS A 2 -17.11 10.55 -2.95
C LYS A 2 -15.78 11.31 -2.99
N HIS A 3 -15.77 12.51 -2.42
CA HIS A 3 -14.61 13.40 -2.45
C HIS A 3 -13.40 12.79 -1.70
N GLU A 4 -13.67 12.12 -0.59
CA GLU A 4 -12.70 11.40 0.25
C GLU A 4 -12.03 10.27 -0.52
N THR A 5 -12.81 9.47 -1.26
CA THR A 5 -12.29 8.40 -2.12
C THR A 5 -11.35 8.95 -3.20
N LYS A 6 -11.71 10.08 -3.84
CA LYS A 6 -10.83 10.74 -4.83
C LYS A 6 -9.51 11.18 -4.20
N TYR A 7 -9.53 11.68 -2.97
CA TYR A 7 -8.32 12.06 -2.26
C TYR A 7 -7.44 10.84 -1.96
N ILE A 8 -8.03 9.77 -1.41
CA ILE A 8 -7.31 8.51 -1.15
C ILE A 8 -6.67 7.97 -2.43
N PHE A 9 -7.39 7.99 -3.56
CA PHE A 9 -6.85 7.51 -4.83
C PHE A 9 -5.65 8.33 -5.28
N ARG A 10 -5.69 9.67 -5.16
CA ARG A 10 -4.53 10.52 -5.46
C ARG A 10 -3.35 10.19 -4.57
N VAL A 11 -3.58 9.97 -3.27
CA VAL A 11 -2.53 9.57 -2.33
C VAL A 11 -1.92 8.22 -2.72
N ILE A 12 -2.74 7.22 -3.05
CA ILE A 12 -2.27 5.92 -3.55
C ILE A 12 -1.38 6.13 -4.78
N THR A 13 -1.85 6.89 -5.77
CA THR A 13 -1.07 7.15 -7.00
C THR A 13 0.27 7.83 -6.70
N ILE A 14 0.27 8.87 -5.87
CA ILE A 14 1.50 9.59 -5.50
C ILE A 14 2.46 8.65 -4.77
N ASN A 15 1.98 7.85 -3.82
CA ASN A 15 2.81 6.91 -3.08
C ASN A 15 3.39 5.82 -3.99
N LEU A 16 2.63 5.33 -4.97
CA LEU A 16 3.13 4.39 -5.98
C LEU A 16 4.22 5.03 -6.85
N ILE A 17 4.04 6.27 -7.29
CA ILE A 17 5.08 7.00 -8.03
C ILE A 17 6.35 7.16 -7.18
N ILE A 18 6.20 7.56 -5.91
CA ILE A 18 7.34 7.68 -4.98
C ILE A 18 8.05 6.33 -4.82
N ALA A 19 7.30 5.23 -4.67
CA ALA A 19 7.89 3.90 -4.54
C ALA A 19 8.69 3.50 -5.79
N ILE A 20 8.17 3.78 -6.99
CA ILE A 20 8.88 3.54 -8.26
C ILE A 20 10.15 4.39 -8.34
N LEU A 21 10.09 5.67 -7.93
CA LEU A 21 11.25 6.55 -7.92
C LEU A 21 12.32 6.09 -6.93
N ILE A 22 11.93 5.63 -5.74
CA ILE A 22 12.86 5.05 -4.75
C ILE A 22 13.52 3.81 -5.36
N MET A 23 12.74 2.93 -5.99
CA MET A 23 13.29 1.74 -6.63
C MET A 23 14.29 2.09 -7.74
N LEU A 24 13.96 3.04 -8.61
CA LEU A 24 14.88 3.54 -9.65
C LEU A 24 16.19 4.05 -9.06
N ILE A 25 16.14 4.77 -7.94
CA ILE A 25 17.35 5.26 -7.26
C ILE A 25 18.17 4.09 -6.71
N LEU A 26 17.53 3.05 -6.17
CA LEU A 26 18.22 1.88 -5.59
C LEU A 26 18.93 1.00 -6.64
N ILE A 27 18.47 1.04 -7.88
CA ILE A 27 19.05 0.28 -9.02
C ILE A 27 19.90 1.17 -9.94
N ASP A 28 20.40 2.31 -9.44
CA ASP A 28 21.24 3.25 -10.18
C ASP A 28 20.63 3.71 -11.53
N PHE A 29 19.32 3.93 -11.55
CA PHE A 29 18.55 4.35 -12.73
C PHE A 29 18.59 3.37 -13.91
N ASP A 30 18.87 2.09 -13.67
CA ASP A 30 18.75 1.06 -14.71
C ASP A 30 17.29 0.71 -15.00
N PHE A 31 16.77 1.23 -16.12
CA PHE A 31 15.41 0.96 -16.59
C PHE A 31 15.19 -0.49 -17.04
N THR A 32 16.25 -1.21 -17.44
CA THR A 32 16.11 -2.60 -17.90
C THR A 32 15.80 -3.49 -16.71
N SER A 33 16.60 -3.39 -15.65
CA SER A 33 16.35 -4.09 -14.38
C SER A 33 14.98 -3.75 -13.78
N LEU A 34 14.53 -2.50 -13.90
CA LEU A 34 13.19 -2.10 -13.47
C LEU A 34 12.09 -2.85 -14.23
N LEU A 35 12.21 -2.93 -15.56
CA LEU A 35 11.21 -3.58 -16.41
C LEU A 35 11.18 -5.08 -16.18
N GLU A 36 12.34 -5.73 -16.05
CA GLU A 36 12.45 -7.16 -15.72
C GLU A 36 11.73 -7.44 -14.39
N PHE A 37 12.01 -6.63 -13.36
CA PHE A 37 11.33 -6.75 -12.08
C PHE A 37 9.79 -6.61 -12.18
N PHE A 38 9.29 -5.68 -12.99
CA PHE A 38 7.84 -5.55 -13.20
C PHE A 38 7.22 -6.73 -13.95
N ILE A 39 7.97 -7.37 -14.84
CA ILE A 39 7.53 -8.55 -15.58
C ILE A 39 7.47 -9.75 -14.63
N ASP A 40 8.55 -9.99 -13.89
CA ASP A 40 8.70 -11.12 -12.97
C ASP A 40 7.63 -11.09 -11.88
N PHE A 41 7.35 -9.92 -11.31
CA PHE A 41 6.37 -9.73 -10.24
C PHE A 41 5.05 -9.13 -10.71
N SER A 42 4.72 -9.25 -12.02
CA SER A 42 3.56 -8.60 -12.64
C SER A 42 2.23 -8.90 -11.93
N LEU A 43 2.03 -10.15 -11.50
CA LEU A 43 0.80 -10.56 -10.83
C LEU A 43 0.74 -10.01 -9.39
N ASN A 44 1.87 -10.00 -8.67
CA ASN A 44 1.99 -9.40 -7.33
C ASN A 44 1.66 -7.90 -7.40
N PHE A 45 2.18 -7.18 -8.39
CA PHE A 45 1.87 -5.77 -8.60
C PHE A 45 0.42 -5.54 -8.99
N LEU A 46 -0.13 -6.34 -9.89
CA LEU A 46 -1.51 -6.22 -10.31
C LEU A 46 -2.45 -6.37 -9.10
N ILE A 47 -2.26 -7.41 -8.29
CA ILE A 47 -3.11 -7.67 -7.12
C ILE A 47 -2.85 -6.67 -5.99
N GLY A 48 -1.60 -6.30 -5.74
CA GLY A 48 -1.26 -5.27 -4.75
C GLY A 48 -1.88 -3.92 -5.09
N ILE A 49 -1.72 -3.45 -6.33
CA ILE A 49 -2.27 -2.17 -6.79
C ILE A 49 -3.80 -2.20 -6.79
N THR A 50 -4.42 -3.25 -7.36
CA THR A 50 -5.89 -3.37 -7.32
C THR A 50 -6.42 -3.48 -5.89
N GLY A 51 -5.70 -4.17 -5.00
CA GLY A 51 -5.98 -4.24 -3.58
C GLY A 51 -5.92 -2.88 -2.87
N LEU A 52 -4.93 -2.04 -3.18
CA LEU A 52 -4.83 -0.67 -2.68
C LEU A 52 -6.05 0.16 -3.10
N TYR A 53 -6.40 0.17 -4.38
CA TYR A 53 -7.54 0.95 -4.88
C TYR A 53 -8.89 0.40 -4.40
N ALA A 54 -9.07 -0.93 -4.34
CA ALA A 54 -10.28 -1.55 -3.82
C ALA A 54 -10.48 -1.23 -2.33
N THR A 55 -9.43 -1.37 -1.53
CA THR A 55 -9.46 -1.02 -0.11
C THR A 55 -9.71 0.48 0.08
N GLY A 56 -9.02 1.32 -0.69
CA GLY A 56 -9.21 2.77 -0.68
C GLY A 56 -10.63 3.19 -1.06
N TYR A 57 -11.27 2.45 -1.97
CA TYR A 57 -12.67 2.65 -2.30
C TYR A 57 -13.57 2.32 -1.11
N VAL A 58 -13.43 1.14 -0.51
CA VAL A 58 -14.26 0.70 0.63
C VAL A 58 -14.09 1.64 1.83
N ILE A 59 -12.86 2.00 2.18
CA ILE A 59 -12.56 2.91 3.29
C ILE A 59 -13.08 4.33 2.97
N GLY A 60 -12.79 4.86 1.78
CA GLY A 60 -13.25 6.17 1.32
C GLY A 60 -14.78 6.30 1.34
N GLN A 61 -15.49 5.24 0.97
CA GLN A 61 -16.95 5.22 0.97
C GLN A 61 -17.54 5.25 2.37
N ASN A 62 -16.82 4.80 3.40
CA ASN A 62 -17.27 4.75 4.79
C ASN A 62 -16.79 5.94 5.64
N LEU A 63 -15.75 6.66 5.19
CA LEU A 63 -15.16 7.79 5.91
C LEU A 63 -16.13 8.93 6.24
N TYR A 64 -17.15 9.15 5.41
CA TYR A 64 -18.19 10.16 5.66
C TYR A 64 -18.92 9.96 7.00
N LYS A 65 -19.04 8.72 7.49
CA LYS A 65 -19.71 8.39 8.77
C LYS A 65 -19.00 9.04 9.96
N PHE A 66 -17.73 9.38 9.80
CA PHE A 66 -16.88 9.93 10.85
C PHE A 66 -16.69 11.44 10.75
N LYS A 67 -17.38 12.15 9.84
CA LYS A 67 -17.23 13.60 9.68
C LYS A 67 -17.46 14.36 10.98
N ARG A 68 -18.51 14.02 11.75
CA ARG A 68 -18.85 14.71 13.02
C ARG A 68 -17.99 14.28 14.22
N ASN A 69 -17.01 13.40 14.04
CA ASN A 69 -16.19 12.91 15.13
C ASN A 69 -15.07 13.91 15.47
N LYS A 70 -14.79 14.15 16.76
CA LYS A 70 -13.67 14.97 17.23
C LYS A 70 -12.30 14.44 16.76
N TYR A 71 -12.21 13.14 16.46
CA TYR A 71 -10.98 12.43 16.10
C TYR A 71 -10.77 12.27 14.57
N THR A 72 -11.23 13.21 13.73
CA THR A 72 -11.12 13.09 12.26
C THR A 72 -9.68 12.85 11.77
N VAL A 73 -8.68 13.45 12.42
CA VAL A 73 -7.26 13.27 12.10
C VAL A 73 -6.82 11.82 12.30
N ALA A 74 -7.17 11.21 13.44
CA ALA A 74 -6.87 9.81 13.70
C ALA A 74 -7.55 8.88 12.68
N HIS A 75 -8.80 9.17 12.31
CA HIS A 75 -9.50 8.40 11.27
C HIS A 75 -8.83 8.54 9.91
N GLY A 76 -8.34 9.74 9.55
CA GLY A 76 -7.58 9.96 8.32
C GLY A 76 -6.28 9.16 8.29
N ILE A 77 -5.50 9.20 9.38
CA ILE A 77 -4.27 8.41 9.53
C ILE A 77 -4.55 6.93 9.41
N LEU A 78 -5.47 6.39 10.24
CA LEU A 78 -5.81 4.97 10.23
C LEU A 78 -6.37 4.51 8.87
N SER A 79 -7.07 5.39 8.16
CA SER A 79 -7.58 5.07 6.82
C SER A 79 -6.46 4.88 5.82
N ILE A 80 -5.51 5.80 5.72
CA ILE A 80 -4.40 5.69 4.76
C ILE A 80 -3.46 4.53 5.14
N PHE A 81 -3.17 4.35 6.44
CA PHE A 81 -2.40 3.19 6.91
C PHE A 81 -3.14 1.87 6.66
N GLY A 82 -4.46 1.82 6.85
CA GLY A 82 -5.27 0.65 6.56
C GLY A 82 -5.26 0.29 5.07
N VAL A 83 -5.32 1.28 4.18
CA VAL A 83 -5.13 1.08 2.74
C VAL A 83 -3.76 0.48 2.46
N LEU A 84 -2.69 1.10 2.97
CA LEU A 84 -1.31 0.63 2.75
C LEU A 84 -1.13 -0.82 3.24
N PHE A 85 -1.58 -1.11 4.46
CA PHE A 85 -1.47 -2.42 5.08
C PHE A 85 -2.17 -3.49 4.25
N LEU A 86 -3.45 -3.29 3.95
CA LEU A 86 -4.26 -4.29 3.25
C LEU A 86 -3.81 -4.49 1.81
N GLY A 87 -3.46 -3.42 1.10
CA GLY A 87 -2.92 -3.55 -0.25
C GLY A 87 -1.59 -4.31 -0.28
N THR A 88 -0.70 -4.02 0.68
CA THR A 88 0.57 -4.74 0.82
C THR A 88 0.35 -6.20 1.16
N LEU A 89 -0.54 -6.49 2.12
CA LEU A 89 -0.86 -7.84 2.54
C LEU A 89 -1.42 -8.67 1.37
N LEU A 90 -2.29 -8.09 0.55
CA LEU A 90 -2.84 -8.77 -0.63
C LEU A 90 -1.75 -9.09 -1.66
N GLY A 91 -0.87 -8.12 -1.98
CA GLY A 91 0.26 -8.38 -2.88
C GLY A 91 1.24 -9.43 -2.35
N ALA A 92 1.60 -9.34 -1.07
CA ALA A 92 2.44 -10.30 -0.36
C ALA A 92 1.85 -11.72 -0.36
N THR A 93 0.53 -11.84 -0.13
CA THR A 93 -0.17 -13.13 -0.14
C THR A 93 -0.08 -13.80 -1.50
N VAL A 94 -0.18 -13.03 -2.59
CA VAL A 94 -0.03 -13.58 -3.94
C VAL A 94 1.38 -14.07 -4.18
N GLY A 95 2.40 -13.28 -3.83
CA GLY A 95 3.80 -13.71 -3.96
C GLY A 95 4.08 -14.99 -3.16
N PHE A 96 3.58 -15.07 -1.93
CA PHE A 96 3.68 -16.28 -1.11
C PHE A 96 3.01 -17.49 -1.76
N ILE A 97 1.83 -17.32 -2.37
CA ILE A 97 1.12 -18.42 -3.03
C ILE A 97 1.84 -18.87 -4.31
N GLN A 98 2.39 -17.93 -5.08
CA GLN A 98 3.01 -18.20 -6.37
C GLN A 98 4.41 -18.79 -6.26
N GLU A 99 5.21 -18.27 -5.32
CA GLU A 99 6.63 -18.60 -5.22
C GLU A 99 6.95 -19.31 -3.91
N GLY A 100 6.40 -18.85 -2.78
CA GLY A 100 6.74 -19.42 -1.47
C GLY A 100 6.15 -20.82 -1.21
N LEU A 101 4.88 -21.06 -1.56
CA LEU A 101 4.23 -22.37 -1.35
C LEU A 101 4.85 -23.49 -2.22
N PRO A 102 5.10 -23.30 -3.53
CA PRO A 102 5.72 -24.34 -4.36
C PRO A 102 7.16 -24.68 -3.94
N ASN A 103 7.90 -23.70 -3.40
CA ASN A 103 9.29 -23.88 -2.95
C ASN A 103 9.41 -24.40 -1.51
N GLY A 104 8.32 -24.40 -0.73
CA GLY A 104 8.30 -24.83 0.68
C GLY A 104 8.61 -26.32 0.94
N ASN A 105 8.77 -27.13 -0.12
CA ASN A 105 9.33 -28.49 0.00
C ASN A 105 10.87 -28.50 0.06
N GLU A 106 11.54 -27.44 -0.45
CA GLU A 106 12.99 -27.26 -0.40
C GLU A 106 13.41 -26.34 0.76
N TYR A 107 12.56 -25.38 1.16
CA TYR A 107 12.84 -24.39 2.21
C TYR A 107 11.91 -24.49 3.42
N CYS A 108 12.36 -23.99 4.58
CA CYS A 108 11.55 -23.98 5.80
C CYS A 108 10.39 -22.99 5.67
N LEU A 109 9.16 -23.44 5.93
CA LEU A 109 7.94 -22.60 5.86
C LEU A 109 8.05 -21.30 6.70
N LYS A 110 8.85 -21.30 7.77
CA LYS A 110 9.12 -20.10 8.56
C LYS A 110 9.89 -19.04 7.78
N ASP A 111 10.86 -19.45 6.97
CA ASP A 111 11.70 -18.54 6.19
C ASP A 111 10.88 -17.95 5.03
N GLU A 112 10.05 -18.76 4.39
CA GLU A 112 9.10 -18.32 3.36
C GLU A 112 8.10 -17.28 3.89
N LEU A 113 7.53 -17.50 5.08
CA LEU A 113 6.64 -16.52 5.72
C LEU A 113 7.38 -15.21 6.03
N PHE A 114 8.64 -15.29 6.45
CA PHE A 114 9.44 -14.09 6.72
C PHE A 114 9.73 -13.32 5.43
N ASP A 115 10.06 -14.02 4.35
CA ASP A 115 10.50 -13.42 3.09
C ASP A 115 9.34 -12.82 2.30
N TYR A 116 8.17 -13.43 2.32
CA TYR A 116 7.00 -12.93 1.57
C TYR A 116 6.07 -12.02 2.38
N PHE A 117 6.05 -12.11 3.72
CA PHE A 117 5.20 -11.23 4.55
C PHE A 117 6.01 -10.23 5.38
N ALA A 118 6.93 -10.71 6.21
CA ALA A 118 7.59 -9.85 7.19
C ALA A 118 8.49 -8.81 6.52
N LYS A 119 9.38 -9.23 5.60
CA LYS A 119 10.27 -8.30 4.87
C LYS A 119 9.47 -7.27 4.05
N PRO A 120 8.49 -7.66 3.21
CA PRO A 120 7.78 -6.68 2.38
C PRO A 120 6.93 -5.72 3.21
N LEU A 121 6.21 -6.21 4.23
CA LEU A 121 5.46 -5.34 5.14
C LEU A 121 6.40 -4.38 5.88
N PHE A 122 7.54 -4.85 6.39
CA PHE A 122 8.51 -4.00 7.07
C PHE A 122 9.04 -2.90 6.14
N LEU A 123 9.49 -3.24 4.93
CA LEU A 123 10.05 -2.28 3.98
C LEU A 123 9.00 -1.25 3.54
N ILE A 124 7.80 -1.71 3.18
CA ILE A 124 6.73 -0.81 2.73
C ILE A 124 6.27 0.10 3.87
N PHE A 125 6.21 -0.40 5.10
CA PHE A 125 5.93 0.46 6.24
C PHE A 125 7.08 1.42 6.52
N LEU A 126 8.34 0.98 6.46
CA LEU A 126 9.49 1.83 6.75
C LEU A 126 9.58 3.02 5.78
N PHE A 127 9.55 2.74 4.47
CA PHE A 127 9.63 3.78 3.44
C PHE A 127 8.30 4.53 3.26
N GLY A 128 7.18 3.84 3.45
CA GLY A 128 5.84 4.39 3.31
C GLY A 128 5.35 5.16 4.53
N PHE A 129 6.00 5.07 5.69
CA PHE A 129 5.48 5.61 6.96
C PHE A 129 5.20 7.11 6.88
N PHE A 130 6.22 7.91 6.57
CA PHE A 130 6.10 9.36 6.52
C PHE A 130 5.11 9.86 5.45
N PRO A 131 5.18 9.43 4.18
CA PRO A 131 4.22 9.90 3.17
C PRO A 131 2.78 9.50 3.51
N THR A 132 2.58 8.32 4.10
CA THR A 132 1.27 7.82 4.56
C THR A 132 0.77 8.63 5.76
N LEU A 133 1.62 8.91 6.74
CA LEU A 133 1.28 9.72 7.91
C LEU A 133 0.88 11.14 7.51
N ILE A 134 1.68 11.80 6.67
CA ILE A 134 1.40 13.16 6.18
C ILE A 134 0.07 13.18 5.44
N SER A 135 -0.14 12.24 4.51
CA SER A 135 -1.37 12.14 3.74
C SER A 135 -2.59 11.85 4.61
N GLY A 136 -2.44 11.01 5.64
CA GLY A 136 -3.49 10.70 6.60
C GLY A 136 -3.90 11.90 7.46
N ILE A 137 -2.91 12.68 7.92
CA ILE A 137 -3.16 13.95 8.63
C ILE A 137 -3.93 14.91 7.73
N LEU A 138 -3.48 15.11 6.49
CA LEU A 138 -4.12 16.00 5.52
C LEU A 138 -5.56 15.56 5.20
N LEU A 139 -5.80 14.26 5.01
CA LEU A 139 -7.15 13.72 4.84
C LEU A 139 -8.01 14.07 6.06
N GLY A 140 -7.53 13.81 7.27
CA GLY A 140 -8.30 14.03 8.48
C GLY A 140 -8.58 15.50 8.81
N ILE A 141 -7.66 16.41 8.47
CA ILE A 141 -7.89 17.86 8.53
C ILE A 141 -8.98 18.26 7.52
N ARG A 142 -8.97 17.68 6.31
CA ARG A 142 -9.96 17.98 5.28
C ARG A 142 -11.36 17.49 5.65
N LEU A 143 -11.47 16.29 6.22
CA LEU A 143 -12.74 15.77 6.75
C LEU A 143 -13.37 16.69 7.79
N ARG A 144 -12.55 17.41 8.57
CA ARG A 144 -13.01 18.38 9.56
C ARG A 144 -13.50 19.68 8.92
N LYS A 145 -12.90 20.10 7.79
CA LYS A 145 -13.31 21.32 7.07
C LYS A 145 -14.60 21.13 6.27
N ASP A 146 -14.95 19.89 5.93
CA ASP A 146 -16.19 19.52 5.25
C ASP A 146 -17.37 19.31 6.22
N LEU A 147 -17.28 19.86 7.45
CA LEU A 147 -18.32 19.94 8.48
C LEU A 147 -18.91 21.34 8.55
#